data_AF-A0AB74VI11-F1
#
_entry.id   AF-A0AB74VI11-F1
#
_cell.length_a   1.000
_cell.length_b   1.000
_cell.length_c   1.000
_cell.angle_alpha   90.00
_cell.angle_beta   90.00
_cell.angle_gamma   90.00
#
_symmetry.space_group_name_H-M   'P 1'
#
loop_
_entity.id
_entity.type
_entity.pdbx_description
1 polymer ?
#
loop_
_entity_poly.entity_id
_entity_poly.type
_entity_poly.pdbx_seq_one_letter_code
_entity_poly.pdbx_strand_id
1 'polypeptide(L)' 'MSYSTGEKPGIGTYVCTNCGQTVVLNDNTDTLPPCPKCDKTSYTKA' A
#
# COMPACT_ATOMS: atom_id res chain seq x y z
N MET A 1 10.32 6.07 2.42
CA MET A 1 10.01 5.66 1.03
C MET A 1 8.50 5.65 0.88
N SER A 2 7.98 6.41 -0.09
CA SER A 2 6.56 6.47 -0.43
C SER A 2 6.28 5.51 -1.59
N TYR A 3 5.24 4.70 -1.46
CA TYR A 3 4.82 3.69 -2.42
C TYR A 3 3.46 4.06 -2.99
N SER A 4 3.20 3.63 -4.22
CA SER A 4 1.97 3.93 -4.93
C SER A 4 1.20 2.67 -5.35
N THR A 5 -0.09 2.84 -5.58
CA THR A 5 -0.95 1.79 -6.14
C THR A 5 -0.42 1.31 -7.49
N GLY A 6 -0.48 0.00 -7.73
CA GLY A 6 0.02 -0.64 -8.95
C GLY A 6 1.51 -1.03 -8.90
N GLU A 7 2.26 -0.52 -7.94
CA GLU A 7 3.65 -0.95 -7.71
C GLU A 7 3.69 -2.32 -7.02
N LYS A 8 4.78 -3.05 -7.23
CA LYS A 8 5.08 -4.33 -6.58
C LYS A 8 6.29 -4.19 -5.65
N PRO A 9 6.14 -3.50 -4.51
CA PRO A 9 7.24 -3.32 -3.55
C PRO A 9 7.57 -4.59 -2.76
N GLY A 10 6.82 -5.68 -2.97
CA GLY A 10 7.02 -6.97 -2.33
C GLY A 10 6.30 -7.08 -0.98
N ILE A 11 6.48 -8.24 -0.35
CA ILE A 11 5.85 -8.56 0.94
C ILE A 11 6.19 -7.50 1.98
N GLY A 12 5.18 -7.02 2.69
CA GLY A 12 5.33 -6.01 3.71
C GLY A 12 4.03 -5.34 4.13
N THR A 13 4.13 -4.51 5.14
CA THR A 13 3.01 -3.74 5.67
C THR A 13 3.08 -2.31 5.14
N TYR A 14 2.03 -1.89 4.45
CA TYR A 14 1.91 -0.58 3.83
C TYR A 14 0.80 0.20 4.51
N VAL A 15 1.12 1.38 5.00
CA VAL A 15 0.17 2.25 5.67
C VAL A 15 -0.13 3.44 4.76
N CYS A 16 -1.42 3.67 4.49
CA CYS A 16 -1.87 4.81 3.70
C CYS A 16 -1.56 6.10 4.44
N THR A 17 -0.83 7.00 3.79
CA THR A 17 -0.42 8.28 4.40
C THR A 17 -1.57 9.26 4.58
N ASN A 18 -2.72 9.02 3.94
CA ASN A 18 -3.85 9.94 3.96
C ASN A 18 -4.86 9.62 5.08
N CYS A 19 -5.17 8.34 5.29
CA CYS A 19 -6.20 7.91 6.23
C CYS A 19 -5.71 6.92 7.29
N GLY A 20 -4.43 6.51 7.23
CA GLY A 20 -3.85 5.52 8.14
C GLY A 20 -4.27 4.08 7.87
N GLN A 21 -4.88 3.78 6.72
CA GLN A 21 -5.30 2.42 6.38
C GLN A 21 -4.09 1.51 6.16
N THR A 22 -4.07 0.36 6.85
CA THR A 22 -3.01 -0.64 6.70
C THR A 22 -3.38 -1.68 5.64
N VAL A 23 -2.47 -1.94 4.72
CA VAL A 23 -2.54 -2.95 3.67
C VAL A 23 -1.33 -3.85 3.82
N VAL A 24 -1.57 -5.14 4.02
CA VAL A 24 -0.50 -6.14 4.16
C VAL A 24 -0.41 -6.90 2.84
N LEU A 25 0.75 -6.83 2.19
CA LEU A 25 1.06 -7.67 1.04
C LEU A 25 1.76 -8.92 1.54
N ASN A 26 1.13 -10.07 1.33
CA ASN A 26 1.65 -11.40 1.67
C ASN A 26 2.25 -12.13 0.46
N ASP A 27 2.11 -11.55 -0.74
CA ASP A 27 2.68 -12.08 -1.97
C ASP A 27 3.54 -11.00 -2.66
N ASN A 28 4.66 -11.42 -3.26
CA ASN A 28 5.58 -10.50 -3.94
C ASN A 28 5.09 -10.10 -5.33
N THR A 29 4.10 -10.81 -5.87
CA THR A 29 3.48 -10.52 -7.16
C THR A 29 2.26 -9.62 -7.02
N ASP A 30 1.75 -9.45 -5.80
CA ASP A 30 0.60 -8.60 -5.51
C ASP A 30 0.95 -7.13 -5.73
N THR A 31 0.06 -6.45 -6.45
CA THR A 31 0.18 -5.02 -6.69
C THR A 31 -0.52 -4.28 -5.58
N LEU A 32 0.09 -3.21 -5.05
CA LEU A 32 -0.58 -2.39 -4.06
C LEU A 32 -1.94 -1.91 -4.60
N PRO A 33 -3.08 -2.26 -3.98
CA PRO A 33 -4.37 -1.77 -4.40
C PRO A 33 -4.57 -0.29 -4.01
N PRO A 34 -5.56 0.40 -4.60
CA PRO A 34 -5.99 1.71 -4.09
C PRO A 34 -6.56 1.58 -2.68
N CYS A 35 -6.46 2.65 -1.89
CA CYS A 35 -6.86 2.59 -0.49
C CYS A 35 -8.38 2.37 -0.38
N PRO A 36 -8.84 1.30 0.30
CA PRO A 36 -10.28 0.99 0.40
C PRO A 36 -11.08 2.00 1.23
N LYS A 37 -10.42 2.93 1.94
CA LYS A 37 -11.06 3.94 2.79
C LYS A 37 -11.22 5.30 2.12
N CYS A 38 -10.29 5.67 1.25
CA CYS A 38 -10.23 7.04 0.73
C CYS A 38 -9.81 7.13 -0.74
N ASP A 39 -9.67 5.97 -1.42
CA ASP A 39 -9.28 5.83 -2.82
C ASP A 39 -7.94 6.50 -3.17
N LYS A 40 -7.15 6.84 -2.15
CA LYS A 40 -5.80 7.38 -2.32
C LYS A 40 -4.84 6.26 -2.67
N THR A 41 -3.83 6.65 -3.44
CA THR A 41 -2.82 5.73 -3.96
C THR A 41 -1.47 5.94 -3.29
N SER A 42 -1.41 6.57 -2.12
CA SER A 42 -0.14 6.89 -1.45
C SER A 42 0.01 6.12 -0.15
N TYR A 43 1.13 5.42 -0.03
CA TYR A 43 1.45 4.52 1.07
C TYR A 43 2.88 4.69 1.57
N THR A 44 3.12 4.27 2.79
CA THR A 44 4.43 4.20 3.44
C THR A 44 4.62 2.81 4.03
N LYS A 45 5.78 2.19 3.78
CA LYS A 45 6.12 0.91 4.40
C LYS A 45 6.46 1.14 5.88
N ALA A 46 5.77 0.40 6.75
CA ALA A 46 6.04 0.36 8.18
C ALA A 46 7.07 -0.71 8.51
#